data_AF-A0A4Q3DNY4-F1
#
_entry.id   AF-A0A4Q3DNY4-F1
#
_cell.length_a   1.000
_cell.length_b   1.000
_cell.length_c   1.000
_cell.angle_alpha   90.00
_cell.angle_beta   90.00
_cell.angle_gamma   90.00
#
_symmetry.space_group_name_H-M   'P 1'
#
loop_
_entity.id
_entity.type
_entity.pdbx_description
1 polymer ?
#
loop_
_entity_poly.entity_id
_entity_poly.type
_entity_poly.pdbx_seq_one_letter_code
_entity_poly.pdbx_strand_id
1 'polypeptide(L)'
;MPVKIKYLLLLLILGFAANGQTRKTAVKNYIYIDKKGIIRYSSNQQKAYFFGVNYTAPFAYGYRALKQLNIDPEKEIDQDVYHLSRMGIDAFRVHVWDTEITDSAGNLLQNEHLKLFDYLIYQLEKRHIKILFTPLA
;
A
#
# COMPACT_ATOMS: atom_id res chain seq x y z
N MET A 1 -47.38 -40.17 -8.60
CA MET A 1 -46.04 -39.81 -9.15
C MET A 1 -45.36 -38.67 -8.34
N PRO A 2 -45.08 -38.81 -7.03
CA PRO A 2 -44.49 -37.72 -6.23
C PRO A 2 -42.95 -37.69 -6.22
N VAL A 3 -42.32 -38.78 -6.67
CA VAL A 3 -40.86 -38.99 -6.55
C VAL A 3 -40.06 -38.11 -7.54
N LYS A 4 -40.60 -37.84 -8.74
CA LYS A 4 -39.93 -37.00 -9.76
C LYS A 4 -39.82 -35.51 -9.34
N ILE A 5 -40.76 -35.01 -8.55
CA ILE A 5 -40.78 -33.62 -8.07
C ILE A 5 -39.70 -33.38 -7.00
N LYS A 6 -39.44 -34.37 -6.12
CA LYS A 6 -38.37 -34.29 -5.11
C LYS A 6 -36.97 -34.21 -5.74
N TYR A 7 -36.71 -34.98 -6.79
CA TYR A 7 -35.43 -34.91 -7.52
C TYR A 7 -35.26 -33.61 -8.30
N LEU A 8 -36.34 -33.05 -8.84
CA LEU A 8 -36.32 -31.75 -9.53
C LEU A 8 -36.02 -30.60 -8.56
N LEU A 9 -36.59 -30.62 -7.36
CA LEU A 9 -36.29 -29.66 -6.29
C LEU A 9 -34.85 -29.78 -5.79
N LEU A 10 -34.32 -31.00 -5.68
CA LEU A 10 -32.92 -31.23 -5.27
C LEU A 10 -31.92 -30.70 -6.31
N LEU A 11 -32.21 -30.88 -7.60
CA LEU A 11 -31.42 -30.32 -8.72
C LEU A 11 -31.45 -28.78 -8.74
N LEU A 12 -32.59 -28.16 -8.43
CA LEU A 12 -32.71 -26.71 -8.34
C LEU A 12 -31.86 -26.14 -7.19
N ILE A 13 -31.86 -26.79 -6.02
CA ILE A 13 -31.07 -26.35 -4.86
C ILE A 13 -29.56 -26.49 -5.12
N LEU A 14 -29.13 -27.57 -5.79
CA LEU A 14 -27.73 -27.76 -6.20
C LEU A 14 -27.28 -26.73 -7.25
N GLY A 15 -28.16 -26.31 -8.16
CA GLY A 15 -27.88 -25.26 -9.15
C GLY A 15 -27.71 -23.86 -8.56
N PHE A 16 -28.40 -23.56 -7.46
CA PHE A 16 -28.23 -22.29 -6.73
C PHE A 16 -26.93 -22.25 -5.91
N ALA A 17 -26.49 -23.38 -5.34
CA ALA A 17 -25.23 -23.45 -4.60
C ALA A 17 -23.99 -23.21 -5.49
N ALA A 18 -24.05 -23.57 -6.77
CA ALA A 18 -22.93 -23.38 -7.71
C ALA A 18 -22.68 -21.92 -8.10
N ASN A 19 -23.69 -21.03 -7.99
CA ASN A 19 -23.56 -19.62 -8.33
C ASN A 19 -23.02 -18.75 -7.17
N GLY A 20 -22.83 -19.32 -5.98
CA GLY A 20 -22.33 -18.63 -4.79
C GLY A 20 -20.81 -18.46 -4.73
N GLN A 21 -20.05 -19.04 -5.67
CA GLN A 21 -18.62 -18.79 -5.75
C GLN A 21 -18.38 -17.43 -6.42
N THR A 22 -18.37 -16.37 -5.62
CA THR A 22 -17.72 -15.10 -6.01
C THR A 22 -16.32 -15.43 -6.50
N ARG A 23 -16.08 -15.35 -7.81
CA ARG A 23 -14.73 -15.37 -8.37
C ARG A 23 -13.99 -14.24 -7.68
N LYS A 24 -13.07 -14.57 -6.75
CA LYS A 24 -12.08 -13.61 -6.26
C LYS A 24 -11.40 -13.08 -7.51
N THR A 25 -11.72 -11.85 -7.89
CA THR A 25 -11.05 -11.20 -9.01
C THR A 25 -9.59 -11.15 -8.59
N ALA A 26 -8.72 -11.89 -9.29
CA ALA A 26 -7.30 -11.86 -8.99
C ALA A 26 -6.89 -10.38 -9.07
N VAL A 27 -6.45 -9.81 -7.94
CA VAL A 27 -5.98 -8.43 -7.90
C VAL A 27 -4.79 -8.38 -8.84
N LYS A 28 -4.97 -7.71 -9.98
CA LYS A 28 -3.91 -7.56 -10.96
C LYS A 28 -2.85 -6.67 -10.31
N ASN A 29 -1.62 -7.17 -10.17
CA ASN A 29 -0.49 -6.38 -9.67
C ASN A 29 -0.43 -5.04 -10.43
N TYR A 30 -0.14 -3.94 -9.75
CA TYR A 30 -0.06 -2.61 -10.39
C TYR A 30 0.99 -2.57 -11.52
N ILE A 31 2.11 -3.27 -11.30
CA ILE A 31 3.20 -3.47 -12.26
C ILE A 31 3.56 -4.95 -12.40
N TYR A 32 4.25 -5.31 -13.49
CA TYR A 32 4.87 -6.62 -13.69
C TYR A 32 6.22 -6.49 -14.40
N ILE A 33 7.05 -7.52 -14.32
CA ILE A 33 8.32 -7.61 -15.04
C ILE A 33 8.11 -8.49 -16.29
N ASP A 34 8.40 -7.97 -17.48
CA ASP A 34 8.28 -8.74 -18.72
C ASP A 34 9.44 -9.74 -18.90
N LYS A 35 9.35 -10.59 -19.93
CA LYS A 35 10.39 -11.60 -20.24
C LYS A 35 11.78 -11.01 -20.53
N LYS A 36 11.88 -9.69 -20.74
CA LYS A 36 13.13 -8.96 -20.98
C LYS A 36 13.62 -8.24 -19.73
N GLY A 37 12.97 -8.41 -18.58
CA GLY A 37 13.35 -7.76 -17.33
C GLY A 37 12.84 -6.32 -17.18
N ILE A 38 11.92 -5.86 -18.03
CA ILE A 38 11.42 -4.48 -18.00
C ILE A 38 10.15 -4.39 -17.13
N ILE A 39 10.13 -3.42 -16.20
CA ILE A 39 8.94 -3.11 -15.40
C ILE A 39 7.89 -2.42 -16.29
N ARG A 40 6.65 -2.91 -16.24
CA ARG A 40 5.53 -2.39 -17.02
C ARG A 40 4.28 -2.21 -16.18
N TYR A 41 3.49 -1.20 -16.52
CA TYR A 41 2.14 -1.04 -15.97
C TYR A 41 1.24 -2.17 -16.45
N SER A 42 0.55 -2.81 -15.52
CA SER A 42 -0.40 -3.88 -15.85
C SER A 42 -1.62 -3.37 -16.60
N SER A 43 -1.96 -2.09 -16.48
CA SER A 43 -3.12 -1.48 -17.14
C SER A 43 -2.98 -1.37 -18.65
N ASN A 44 -1.80 -0.98 -19.14
CA ASN A 44 -1.58 -0.61 -20.55
C ASN A 44 -0.28 -1.18 -21.16
N GLN A 45 0.48 -1.99 -20.41
CA GLN A 45 1.75 -2.61 -20.83
C GLN A 45 2.88 -1.63 -21.19
N GLN A 46 2.70 -0.33 -20.94
CA GLN A 46 3.76 0.67 -21.13
C GLN A 46 4.86 0.46 -20.08
N LYS A 47 6.08 0.85 -20.44
CA LYS A 47 7.22 0.83 -19.51
C LYS A 47 6.91 1.74 -18.32
N ALA A 48 7.13 1.26 -17.11
CA ALA A 48 7.02 2.06 -15.91
C ALA A 48 8.40 2.59 -15.53
N TYR A 49 8.47 3.88 -15.22
CA TYR A 49 9.64 4.56 -14.70
C TYR A 49 9.23 5.24 -13.40
N PHE A 50 10.15 5.29 -12.44
CA PHE A 50 9.92 5.87 -11.14
C PHE A 50 11.11 6.77 -10.81
N PHE A 51 10.88 8.07 -10.78
CA PHE A 51 11.83 9.04 -10.27
C PHE A 51 11.53 9.28 -8.80
N GLY A 52 12.24 8.51 -7.95
CA GLY A 52 11.91 8.40 -6.54
C GLY A 52 12.97 8.88 -5.56
N VAL A 53 12.52 9.11 -4.33
CA VAL A 53 13.38 9.48 -3.19
C VAL A 53 13.22 8.52 -2.02
N ASN A 54 14.22 8.47 -1.14
CA ASN A 54 14.07 7.89 0.19
C ASN A 54 13.79 9.02 1.17
N TYR A 55 12.76 8.86 1.98
CA TYR A 55 12.38 9.86 2.98
C TYR A 55 11.84 9.18 4.25
N THR A 56 12.29 9.65 5.41
CA THR A 56 12.18 8.93 6.68
C THR A 56 11.82 9.85 7.85
N ALA A 57 11.11 10.96 7.61
CA ALA A 57 10.67 11.83 8.70
C ALA A 57 9.85 11.12 9.81
N PRO A 58 9.00 10.11 9.51
CA PRO A 58 8.30 9.37 10.55
C PRO A 58 9.20 8.45 11.39
N PHE A 59 10.46 8.19 11.00
CA PHE A 59 11.28 7.13 11.60
C PHE A 59 12.72 7.54 11.89
N ALA A 60 13.35 6.80 12.79
CA ALA A 60 14.79 6.79 13.03
C ALA A 60 15.45 8.18 13.08
N TYR A 61 16.48 8.42 12.25
CA TYR A 61 17.25 9.66 12.29
C TYR A 61 16.42 10.88 11.87
N GLY A 62 15.53 10.73 10.87
CA GLY A 62 14.69 11.83 10.39
C GLY A 62 13.81 12.36 11.51
N TYR A 63 13.08 11.45 12.17
CA TYR A 63 12.25 11.80 13.32
C TYR A 63 13.08 12.41 14.46
N ARG A 64 14.20 11.78 14.85
CA ARG A 64 15.05 12.30 15.93
C ARG A 64 15.59 13.70 15.65
N ALA A 65 16.00 13.98 14.41
CA ALA A 65 16.49 15.29 14.01
C ALA A 65 15.40 16.37 14.15
N LEU A 66 14.17 16.06 13.71
CA LEU A 66 13.04 16.98 13.85
C LEU A 66 12.73 17.29 15.32
N LYS A 67 12.72 16.26 16.18
CA LYS A 67 12.49 16.45 17.62
C LYS A 67 13.61 17.26 18.28
N GLN A 68 14.88 17.00 17.93
CA GLN A 68 16.01 17.77 18.45
C GLN A 68 15.96 19.25 18.05
N LEU A 69 15.45 19.55 16.86
CA LEU A 69 15.28 20.91 16.36
C LEU A 69 13.97 21.57 16.80
N ASN A 70 13.13 20.89 17.59
CA ASN A 70 11.78 21.32 17.96
C ASN A 70 10.88 21.66 16.76
N ILE A 71 11.03 20.92 15.66
CA ILE A 71 10.20 21.04 14.46
C ILE A 71 9.04 20.06 14.55
N ASP A 72 7.84 20.52 14.15
CA ASP A 72 6.64 19.70 14.05
C ASP A 72 6.75 18.73 12.85
N PRO A 73 6.77 17.40 13.08
CA PRO A 73 6.96 16.45 12.00
C PRO A 73 5.84 16.43 10.96
N GLU A 74 4.58 16.70 11.34
CA GLU A 74 3.47 16.75 10.37
C GLU A 74 3.63 17.94 9.42
N LYS A 75 4.01 19.10 9.96
CA LYS A 75 4.28 20.29 9.13
C LYS A 75 5.50 20.13 8.23
N GLU A 76 6.51 19.40 8.69
CA GLU A 76 7.67 19.09 7.85
C GLU A 76 7.27 18.15 6.72
N ILE A 77 6.51 17.09 7.02
CA ILE A 77 5.94 16.19 6.01
C ILE A 77 5.16 16.97 4.95
N ASP A 78 4.33 17.94 5.35
CA ASP A 78 3.57 18.77 4.41
C ASP A 78 4.49 19.56 3.45
N GLN A 79 5.55 20.18 3.97
CA GLN A 79 6.51 20.96 3.20
C GLN A 79 7.34 20.08 2.27
N ASP A 80 7.86 18.98 2.78
CA ASP A 80 8.67 18.04 2.02
C ASP A 80 7.87 17.44 0.88
N VAL A 81 6.67 16.92 1.16
CA VAL A 81 5.81 16.31 0.13
C VAL A 81 5.36 17.35 -0.91
N TYR A 82 5.14 18.60 -0.50
CA TYR A 82 4.92 19.71 -1.43
C TYR A 82 6.12 19.94 -2.35
N HIS A 83 7.33 20.01 -1.81
CA HIS A 83 8.54 20.23 -2.60
C HIS A 83 8.89 19.06 -3.52
N LEU A 84 8.76 17.81 -3.04
CA LEU A 84 8.95 16.60 -3.84
C LEU A 84 8.04 16.61 -5.08
N SER A 85 6.76 16.93 -4.88
CA SER A 85 5.79 17.03 -5.98
C SER A 85 6.16 18.12 -6.98
N ARG A 86 6.63 19.29 -6.52
CA ARG A 86 7.09 20.37 -7.43
C ARG A 86 8.31 20.00 -8.26
N MET A 87 9.18 19.13 -7.74
CA MET A 87 10.35 18.64 -8.47
C MET A 87 10.00 17.54 -9.50
N GLY A 88 8.74 17.09 -9.54
CA GLY A 88 8.31 16.00 -10.42
C GLY A 88 8.69 14.62 -9.90
N ILE A 89 8.96 14.47 -8.60
CA ILE A 89 9.10 13.16 -7.96
C ILE A 89 7.75 12.44 -8.03
N ASP A 90 7.76 11.22 -8.56
CA ASP A 90 6.56 10.40 -8.76
C ASP A 90 6.59 9.08 -7.97
N ALA A 91 7.69 8.82 -7.26
CA ALA A 91 7.82 7.67 -6.38
C ALA A 91 8.51 8.01 -5.05
N PHE A 92 8.18 7.23 -4.04
CA PHE A 92 8.69 7.35 -2.70
C PHE A 92 9.01 5.96 -2.18
N ARG A 93 10.22 5.79 -1.65
CA ARG A 93 10.62 4.59 -0.93
C ARG A 93 10.70 4.91 0.55
N VAL A 94 9.99 4.13 1.35
CA VAL A 94 10.11 4.16 2.80
C VAL A 94 10.73 2.87 3.30
N HIS A 95 11.69 3.04 4.20
CA HIS A 95 12.10 1.98 5.09
C HIS A 95 11.28 2.11 6.36
N VAL A 96 10.49 1.09 6.68
CA VAL A 96 9.67 1.08 7.89
C VAL A 96 10.53 0.48 9.00
N TRP A 97 10.71 1.23 10.09
CA TRP A 97 11.29 0.69 11.31
C TRP A 97 10.18 0.02 12.10
N ASP A 98 10.01 -1.28 11.86
CA ASP A 98 9.02 -2.13 12.53
C ASP A 98 9.13 -2.00 14.06
N THR A 99 10.35 -2.04 14.60
CA THR A 99 10.65 -1.83 16.03
C THR A 99 10.16 -0.49 16.60
N GLU A 100 9.92 0.53 15.77
CA GLU A 100 9.35 1.82 16.19
C GLU A 100 7.82 1.84 16.13
N ILE A 101 7.17 0.83 15.55
CA ILE A 101 5.70 0.74 15.39
C ILE A 101 5.09 -0.59 15.87
N THR A 102 5.90 -1.55 16.34
CA THR A 102 5.43 -2.83 16.87
C THR A 102 6.00 -3.14 18.25
N ASP A 103 5.27 -3.93 19.04
CA ASP A 103 5.83 -4.56 20.23
C ASP A 103 6.73 -5.77 19.89
N SER A 104 7.31 -6.40 20.92
CA SER A 104 8.19 -7.57 20.75
C SER A 104 7.47 -8.82 20.22
N ALA A 105 6.15 -8.86 20.25
CA ALA A 105 5.34 -9.92 19.65
C ALA A 105 4.91 -9.59 18.21
N GLY A 106 5.28 -8.42 17.69
CA GLY A 106 4.95 -7.95 16.35
C GLY A 106 3.56 -7.30 16.23
N ASN A 107 2.90 -6.97 17.35
CA ASN A 107 1.63 -6.26 17.29
C ASN A 107 1.87 -4.77 17.03
N LEU A 108 1.08 -4.17 16.13
CA LEU A 108 1.13 -2.73 15.88
C LEU A 108 0.78 -1.92 17.13
N LEU A 109 1.60 -0.90 17.39
CA LEU A 109 1.43 0.06 18.46
C LEU A 109 0.80 1.34 17.92
N GLN A 110 -0.29 1.77 18.54
CA GLN A 110 -0.90 3.08 18.26
C GLN A 110 -0.03 4.19 18.87
N ASN A 111 0.96 4.65 18.13
CA ASN A 111 1.95 5.63 18.58
C ASN A 111 2.16 6.77 17.56
N GLU A 112 3.01 7.74 17.92
CA GLU A 112 3.31 8.89 17.07
C GLU A 112 3.93 8.48 15.73
N HIS A 113 4.84 7.51 15.71
CA HIS A 113 5.47 7.02 14.48
C HIS A 113 4.44 6.43 13.51
N LEU A 114 3.54 5.58 14.01
CA LEU A 114 2.48 4.98 13.19
C LEU A 114 1.53 6.05 12.65
N LYS A 115 1.15 7.03 13.47
CA LYS A 115 0.32 8.17 13.05
C LYS A 115 1.01 9.00 11.96
N LEU A 116 2.28 9.34 12.14
CA LEU A 116 3.05 10.13 11.17
C LEU A 116 3.25 9.36 9.87
N PHE A 117 3.43 8.04 9.94
CA PHE A 117 3.56 7.20 8.75
C PHE A 117 2.26 7.14 7.95
N ASP A 118 1.12 6.96 8.62
CA ASP A 118 -0.21 7.04 7.99
C ASP A 118 -0.44 8.42 7.34
N TYR A 119 -0.11 9.49 8.07
CA TYR A 119 -0.21 10.86 7.54
C TYR A 119 0.67 11.09 6.31
N LEU A 120 1.90 10.59 6.32
CA LEU A 120 2.80 10.67 5.17
C LEU A 120 2.21 9.94 3.96
N ILE A 121 1.71 8.72 4.13
CA ILE A 121 1.05 7.97 3.05
C ILE A 121 -0.09 8.79 2.45
N TYR A 122 -0.96 9.34 3.29
CA TYR A 122 -2.07 10.20 2.86
C TYR A 122 -1.60 11.41 2.03
N GLN A 123 -0.54 12.10 2.46
CA GLN A 123 0.00 13.26 1.75
C GLN A 123 0.62 12.91 0.39
N LEU A 124 1.27 11.75 0.29
CA LEU A 124 1.86 11.23 -0.95
C LEU A 124 0.78 10.81 -1.95
N GLU A 125 -0.24 10.08 -1.48
CA GLU A 125 -1.36 9.64 -2.31
C GLU A 125 -2.14 10.80 -2.91
N LYS A 126 -2.37 11.86 -2.11
CA LYS A 126 -2.97 13.12 -2.57
C LYS A 126 -2.26 13.76 -3.74
N ARG A 127 -0.95 13.51 -3.90
CA ARG A 127 -0.11 14.06 -4.97
C ARG A 127 0.27 13.02 -6.02
N HIS A 128 -0.39 11.86 -6.00
CA HIS A 128 -0.18 10.74 -6.92
C HIS A 128 1.24 10.14 -6.90
N ILE A 129 1.99 10.33 -5.81
CA ILE A 129 3.32 9.77 -5.62
C ILE A 129 3.18 8.30 -5.24
N LYS A 130 3.84 7.40 -5.99
CA LYS A 130 3.79 5.94 -5.79
C LYS A 130 4.66 5.53 -4.62
N ILE A 131 4.22 4.55 -3.84
CA ILE A 131 4.90 4.17 -2.61
C ILE A 131 5.49 2.78 -2.76
N LEU A 132 6.80 2.66 -2.50
CA LEU A 132 7.53 1.42 -2.35
C LEU A 132 7.79 1.18 -0.87
N PHE A 133 6.98 0.30 -0.28
CA PHE A 133 7.16 -0.14 1.10
C PHE A 133 8.29 -1.16 1.20
N THR A 134 9.26 -0.90 2.08
CA THR A 134 10.24 -1.90 2.51
C THR A 134 10.00 -2.19 4.00
N PRO A 135 9.15 -3.21 4.31
CA PRO A 135 8.50 -3.35 5.62
C PRO A 135 9.32 -4.13 6.66
N LEU A 136 10.59 -4.46 6.38
CA LEU A 136 11.43 -5.22 7.29
C LEU A 136 12.82 -4.57 7.34
N ALA A 137 13.27 -4.27 8.56
CA ALA A 137 14.55 -3.64 8.89
C ALA A 137 15.32 -4.52 9.88
#